data_AF-A0A932F5K9-F1
#
_entry.id   AF-A0A932F5K9-F1
#
_cell.length_a   1.000
_cell.length_b   1.000
_cell.length_c   1.000
_cell.angle_alpha   90.00
_cell.angle_beta   90.00
_cell.angle_gamma   90.00
#
_symmetry.space_group_name_H-M   'P 1'
#
loop_
_entity.id
_entity.type
_entity.pdbx_description
1 polymer ?
#
loop_
_entity_poly.entity_id
_entity_poly.type
_entity_poly.pdbx_seq_one_letter_code
_entity_poly.pdbx_strand_id
1 'polypeptide(L)'
;MAHALSRQEEVFADMAAHVADIEQRLSELDKAFASGDSELIAQQSLHLQRGLAESLVAFRKAEQAGLKPLTDDLRSRLKLAQTRVLAQQAAVNRANASIDRTLSVLFPREESSTYGNLAQTPVSKALNAYR
;
A
#
# COMPACT_ATOMS: atom_id res chain seq x y z
N MET A 1 17.37 -40.48 9.47
CA MET A 1 17.02 -39.36 10.37
C MET A 1 17.92 -38.14 10.18
N ALA A 2 19.26 -38.27 10.11
CA ALA A 2 20.16 -37.12 9.90
C ALA A 2 19.87 -36.27 8.64
N HIS A 3 19.61 -36.90 7.48
CA HIS A 3 19.30 -36.16 6.23
C HIS A 3 18.01 -35.31 6.29
N ALA A 4 17.02 -35.70 7.10
CA ALA A 4 15.77 -34.95 7.23
C ALA A 4 15.97 -33.67 8.07
N LEU A 5 16.83 -33.75 9.09
CA LEU A 5 17.19 -32.60 9.93
C LEU A 5 17.99 -31.57 9.12
N SER A 6 19.00 -32.00 8.37
CA SER A 6 19.79 -31.10 7.52
C SER A 6 18.94 -30.40 6.46
N ARG A 7 18.03 -31.13 5.80
CA ARG A 7 17.11 -30.52 4.81
C ARG A 7 16.15 -29.51 5.44
N GLN A 8 15.73 -29.75 6.68
CA GLN A 8 14.87 -28.82 7.41
C GLN A 8 15.63 -27.54 7.80
N GLU A 9 16.88 -27.64 8.23
CA GLU A 9 17.75 -26.50 8.53
C GLU A 9 18.01 -25.64 7.28
N GLU A 10 18.29 -26.27 6.13
CA GLU A 10 18.47 -25.58 4.85
C GLU A 10 17.23 -24.77 4.47
N VAL A 11 16.05 -25.38 4.59
CA VAL A 11 14.77 -24.71 4.29
C VAL A 11 14.46 -23.57 5.25
N PHE A 12 14.83 -23.70 6.53
CA PHE A 12 14.70 -22.59 7.47
C PHE A 12 15.64 -21.44 7.15
N ALA A 13 16.89 -21.73 6.81
CA ALA A 13 17.86 -20.71 6.41
C ALA A 13 17.40 -19.98 5.14
N ASP A 14 16.90 -20.71 4.15
CA ASP A 14 16.35 -20.17 2.90
C ASP A 14 15.15 -19.27 3.17
N MET A 15 14.19 -19.72 3.99
CA MET A 15 13.03 -18.90 4.37
C MET A 15 13.43 -17.65 5.17
N ALA A 16 14.40 -17.77 6.07
CA ALA A 16 14.92 -16.64 6.82
C ALA A 16 15.60 -15.60 5.91
N ALA A 17 16.31 -16.04 4.87
CA ALA A 17 16.92 -15.16 3.87
C ALA A 17 15.85 -14.40 3.07
N HIS A 18 14.77 -15.08 2.67
CA HIS A 18 13.64 -14.43 1.99
C HIS A 18 12.95 -13.37 2.87
N VAL A 19 12.72 -13.66 4.16
CA VAL A 19 12.13 -12.68 5.10
C VAL A 19 13.07 -11.49 5.29
N ALA A 20 14.38 -11.72 5.40
CA ALA A 20 15.36 -10.65 5.51
C ALA A 20 15.40 -9.76 4.26
N ASP A 21 15.32 -10.33 3.05
CA ASP A 21 15.25 -9.52 1.82
C ASP A 21 13.97 -8.66 1.80
N ILE A 22 12.81 -9.22 2.17
CA ILE A 22 11.55 -8.44 2.27
C ILE A 22 11.70 -7.25 3.23
N GLU A 23 12.29 -7.45 4.41
CA GLU A 23 12.53 -6.40 5.39
C GLU A 23 13.51 -5.32 4.86
N GLN A 24 14.53 -5.74 4.12
CA GLN A 24 15.46 -4.82 3.47
C GLN A 24 14.75 -3.99 2.40
N ARG A 25 13.96 -4.62 1.52
CA ARG A 25 13.19 -3.91 0.48
C ARG A 25 12.20 -2.92 1.06
N LEU A 26 11.54 -3.27 2.16
CA LEU A 26 10.68 -2.32 2.89
C LEU A 26 11.46 -1.12 3.42
N SER A 27 12.67 -1.35 3.93
CA SER A 27 13.51 -0.28 4.44
C SER A 27 14.04 0.64 3.33
N GLU A 28 14.35 0.10 2.16
CA GLU A 28 14.68 0.90 0.97
C GLU A 28 13.46 1.65 0.42
N LEU A 29 12.28 1.03 0.45
CA LEU A 29 11.03 1.68 0.07
C LEU A 29 10.71 2.87 0.99
N ASP A 30 10.89 2.72 2.31
CA ASP A 30 10.72 3.80 3.28
C ASP A 30 11.66 5.00 2.99
N LYS A 31 12.93 4.72 2.63
CA LYS A 31 13.88 5.77 2.20
C LYS A 31 13.45 6.44 0.89
N ALA A 32 12.95 5.67 -0.07
CA ALA A 32 12.44 6.19 -1.33
C ALA A 32 11.27 7.15 -1.09
N PHE A 33 10.31 6.76 -0.25
CA PHE A 33 9.21 7.65 0.16
C PHE A 33 9.70 8.91 0.86
N ALA A 34 10.70 8.81 1.75
CA ALA A 34 11.28 9.98 2.42
C ALA A 34 11.98 10.94 1.44
N SER A 35 12.57 10.42 0.36
CA SER A 35 13.23 11.24 -0.67
C SER A 35 12.26 11.91 -1.65
N GLY A 36 11.01 11.45 -1.73
CA GLY A 36 10.02 11.94 -2.70
C GLY A 36 10.29 11.54 -4.15
N ASP A 37 11.26 10.64 -4.39
CA ASP A 37 11.61 10.14 -5.71
C ASP A 37 10.61 9.08 -6.19
N SER A 38 9.74 9.47 -7.13
CA SER A 38 8.68 8.62 -7.65
C SER A 38 9.20 7.42 -8.46
N GLU A 39 10.34 7.56 -9.15
CA GLU A 39 10.96 6.48 -9.91
C GLU A 39 11.55 5.44 -8.95
N LEU A 40 12.24 5.91 -7.91
CA LEU A 40 12.80 5.04 -6.88
C LEU A 40 11.70 4.31 -6.09
N ILE A 41 10.59 4.99 -5.76
CA ILE A 41 9.43 4.36 -5.10
C ILE A 41 8.86 3.23 -5.99
N ALA A 42 8.66 3.49 -7.28
CA ALA A 42 8.15 2.48 -8.21
C ALA A 42 9.10 1.28 -8.33
N GLN A 43 10.41 1.55 -8.43
CA GLN A 43 11.43 0.52 -8.51
C GLN A 43 11.46 -0.35 -7.24
N GLN A 44 11.52 0.26 -6.05
CA GLN A 44 11.55 -0.51 -4.79
C GLN A 44 10.26 -1.29 -4.55
N SER A 45 9.12 -0.75 -4.99
CA SER A 45 7.84 -1.46 -4.95
C SER A 45 7.86 -2.73 -5.81
N LEU A 46 8.43 -2.67 -7.01
CA LEU A 46 8.58 -3.83 -7.89
C LEU A 46 9.54 -4.88 -7.29
N HIS A 47 10.66 -4.44 -6.70
CA HIS A 47 11.58 -5.35 -6.03
C HIS A 47 10.93 -6.06 -4.83
N LEU A 48 10.14 -5.34 -4.03
CA LEU A 48 9.39 -5.94 -2.92
C LEU A 48 8.36 -6.97 -3.43
N GLN A 49 7.60 -6.65 -4.47
CA GLN A 49 6.64 -7.58 -5.09
C GLN A 49 7.34 -8.85 -5.59
N ARG A 50 8.50 -8.70 -6.23
CA ARG A 50 9.30 -9.82 -6.71
C ARG A 50 9.82 -10.69 -5.55
N GLY A 51 10.38 -10.09 -4.51
CA GLY A 51 10.88 -10.81 -3.33
C GLY A 51 9.76 -11.60 -2.62
N LEU A 52 8.57 -11.01 -2.51
CA LEU A 52 7.39 -11.70 -1.99
C LEU A 52 6.98 -12.90 -2.86
N ALA A 53 6.95 -12.74 -4.18
CA ALA A 53 6.63 -13.82 -5.10
C ALA A 53 7.66 -14.98 -5.01
N GLU A 54 8.94 -14.65 -4.97
CA GLU A 54 10.04 -15.62 -4.82
C GLU A 54 9.93 -16.37 -3.47
N SER A 55 9.66 -15.67 -2.37
CA SER A 55 9.45 -16.29 -1.06
C SER A 55 8.26 -17.26 -1.04
N LEU A 56 7.19 -16.96 -1.78
CA LEU A 56 6.01 -17.82 -1.88
C LEU A 56 6.32 -19.10 -2.66
N VAL A 57 7.15 -19.00 -3.70
CA VAL A 57 7.63 -20.18 -4.44
C VAL A 57 8.48 -21.08 -3.55
N ALA A 58 9.44 -20.52 -2.80
CA ALA A 58 10.26 -21.27 -1.85
C ALA A 58 9.41 -21.94 -0.75
N PHE A 59 8.45 -21.20 -0.20
CA PHE A 59 7.51 -21.71 0.80
C PHE A 59 6.70 -22.91 0.27
N ARG A 60 6.08 -22.77 -0.91
CA ARG A 60 5.28 -23.84 -1.51
C ARG A 60 6.11 -25.08 -1.82
N LYS A 61 7.35 -24.89 -2.30
CA LYS A 61 8.29 -25.99 -2.56
C LYS A 61 8.62 -26.77 -1.28
N ALA A 62 8.84 -26.06 -0.17
CA ALA A 62 9.07 -26.67 1.13
C ALA A 62 7.84 -27.42 1.66
N GLU A 63 6.64 -26.83 1.55
CA GLU A 63 5.39 -27.50 1.95
C GLU A 63 5.11 -28.77 1.15
N GLN A 64 5.34 -28.74 -0.18
CA GLN A 64 5.21 -29.92 -1.05
C GLN A 64 6.19 -31.03 -0.67
N ALA A 65 7.33 -30.69 -0.08
CA ALA A 65 8.30 -31.65 0.47
C ALA A 65 7.94 -32.13 1.89
N GLY A 66 6.79 -31.72 2.44
CA GLY A 66 6.33 -32.07 3.79
C GLY A 66 7.05 -31.31 4.91
N LEU A 67 7.80 -30.25 4.57
CA LEU A 67 8.53 -29.43 5.52
C LEU A 67 7.67 -28.26 5.98
N LYS A 68 7.97 -27.75 7.18
CA LYS A 68 7.29 -26.59 7.77
C LYS A 68 8.28 -25.43 7.84
N PRO A 69 8.42 -24.60 6.78
CA PRO A 69 9.47 -23.58 6.68
C PRO A 69 9.25 -22.34 7.57
N LEU A 70 8.02 -22.09 8.04
CA LEU A 70 7.66 -20.89 8.80
C LEU A 70 7.63 -21.16 10.30
N THR A 71 8.70 -20.73 10.99
CA THR A 71 8.76 -20.62 12.45
C THR A 71 7.88 -19.46 12.94
N ASP A 72 7.55 -19.45 14.24
CA ASP A 72 6.75 -18.38 14.84
C ASP A 72 7.46 -17.01 14.78
N ASP A 73 8.80 -17.00 14.89
CA ASP A 73 9.61 -15.79 14.73
C ASP A 73 9.44 -15.18 13.32
N LEU A 74 9.60 -16.00 12.27
CA LEU A 74 9.44 -15.55 10.89
C LEU A 74 8.02 -15.05 10.61
N ARG A 75 7.00 -15.69 11.20
CA ARG A 75 5.61 -15.19 11.12
C ARG A 75 5.44 -13.84 11.79
N SER A 76 6.06 -13.65 12.97
CA SER A 76 6.02 -12.38 13.69
C SER A 76 6.64 -11.25 12.86
N ARG A 77 7.82 -11.50 12.28
CA ARG A 77 8.53 -10.58 11.38
C ARG A 77 7.70 -10.20 10.15
N LEU A 78 7.07 -11.17 9.50
CA LEU A 78 6.15 -10.91 8.38
C LEU A 78 4.94 -10.06 8.77
N LYS A 79 4.37 -10.27 9.97
CA LYS A 79 3.28 -9.42 10.50
C LYS A 79 3.75 -7.99 10.75
N LEU A 80 4.94 -7.81 11.32
CA LEU A 80 5.54 -6.48 11.51
C LEU A 80 5.78 -5.78 10.16
N ALA A 81 6.32 -6.50 9.18
CA ALA A 81 6.47 -6.03 7.81
C ALA A 81 5.13 -5.57 7.20
N GLN A 82 4.05 -6.36 7.39
CA GLN A 82 2.70 -5.97 6.97
C GLN A 82 2.22 -4.69 7.68
N THR A 83 2.43 -4.58 9.00
CA THR A 83 2.06 -3.38 9.77
C THR A 83 2.78 -2.12 9.25
N ARG A 84 4.06 -2.22 8.87
CA ARG A 84 4.81 -1.11 8.27
C ARG A 84 4.15 -0.60 6.99
N VAL A 85 3.80 -1.51 6.07
CA VAL A 85 3.14 -1.15 4.80
C VAL A 85 1.80 -0.46 5.06
N LEU A 86 0.99 -0.98 5.99
CA LEU A 86 -0.29 -0.37 6.33
C LEU A 86 -0.14 1.04 6.92
N ALA A 87 0.87 1.25 7.77
CA ALA A 87 1.18 2.56 8.33
C ALA A 87 1.58 3.57 7.23
N GLN A 88 2.39 3.14 6.26
CA GLN A 88 2.79 3.94 5.11
C GLN A 88 1.60 4.31 4.23
N GLN A 89 0.73 3.35 3.90
CA GLN A 89 -0.50 3.60 3.17
C GLN A 89 -1.38 4.64 3.87
N ALA A 90 -1.54 4.52 5.19
CA ALA A 90 -2.29 5.50 5.98
C ALA A 90 -1.65 6.91 5.93
N ALA A 91 -0.33 7.01 5.95
CA ALA A 91 0.38 8.28 5.84
C ALA A 91 0.16 8.94 4.46
N VAL A 92 0.29 8.18 3.37
CA VAL A 92 0.03 8.68 2.00
C VAL A 92 -1.42 9.13 1.84
N ASN A 93 -2.38 8.35 2.32
CA ASN A 93 -3.81 8.73 2.26
C ASN A 93 -4.09 10.03 3.03
N ARG A 94 -3.46 10.23 4.19
CA ARG A 94 -3.58 11.50 4.93
C ARG A 94 -2.96 12.68 4.17
N ALA A 95 -1.82 12.48 3.52
CA ALA A 95 -1.18 13.52 2.71
C ALA A 95 -2.09 13.92 1.52
N ASN A 96 -2.63 12.95 0.78
CA ASN A 96 -3.57 13.19 -0.32
C ASN A 96 -4.80 13.97 0.15
N ALA A 97 -5.42 13.55 1.26
CA ALA A 97 -6.56 14.27 1.81
C ALA A 97 -6.24 15.73 2.22
N SER A 98 -5.01 15.99 2.69
CA SER A 98 -4.55 17.35 2.99
C SER A 98 -4.34 18.18 1.72
N ILE A 99 -3.78 17.57 0.68
CA ILE A 99 -3.60 18.19 -0.64
C ILE A 99 -4.97 18.53 -1.23
N ASP A 100 -5.92 17.60 -1.26
CA ASP A 100 -7.27 17.83 -1.80
C ASP A 100 -7.99 18.99 -1.12
N ARG A 101 -7.90 19.07 0.22
CA ARG A 101 -8.45 20.21 0.98
C ARG A 101 -7.78 21.53 0.60
N THR A 102 -6.45 21.52 0.45
CA THR A 102 -5.69 22.70 0.05
C THR A 102 -6.09 23.15 -1.36
N LEU A 103 -6.15 22.22 -2.30
CA LEU A 103 -6.59 22.48 -3.67
C LEU A 103 -8.02 23.00 -3.73
N SER A 104 -8.92 22.51 -2.87
CA SER A 104 -10.30 22.99 -2.79
C SER A 104 -10.40 24.46 -2.35
N VAL A 105 -9.46 24.93 -1.53
CA VAL A 105 -9.37 26.35 -1.11
C VAL A 105 -8.72 27.21 -2.19
N LEU A 106 -7.67 26.69 -2.86
CA LEU A 106 -6.95 27.42 -3.93
C LEU A 106 -7.74 27.50 -5.24
N PHE A 107 -8.51 26.45 -5.54
CA PHE A 107 -9.35 26.32 -6.72
C PHE A 107 -10.80 26.08 -6.27
N PRO A 108 -11.44 27.11 -5.70
CA PRO A 108 -12.84 27.00 -5.35
C PRO A 108 -13.60 26.70 -6.64
N ARG A 109 -14.27 25.55 -6.69
CA ARG A 109 -15.22 25.29 -7.76
C ARG A 109 -16.24 26.41 -7.67
N GLU A 110 -16.36 27.21 -8.73
CA GLU A 110 -17.49 28.11 -8.86
C GLU A 110 -18.72 27.21 -8.93
N GLU A 111 -19.35 26.98 -7.78
CA GLU A 111 -20.73 26.54 -7.77
C GLU A 111 -21.50 27.66 -8.43
N SER A 112 -21.79 27.46 -9.70
CA SER A 112 -22.64 28.26 -10.54
C SER A 112 -24.00 28.45 -9.86
N SER A 113 -24.09 29.40 -8.94
CA SER A 113 -25.28 29.70 -8.15
C SER A 113 -25.49 31.20 -8.01
N THR A 114 -25.08 31.95 -9.04
CA THR A 114 -25.49 33.35 -9.20
C THR A 114 -26.62 33.47 -10.23
N TYR A 115 -26.63 32.67 -11.30
CA TYR A 115 -27.71 32.69 -12.30
C TYR A 115 -28.95 31.83 -11.96
N GLY A 116 -28.80 30.76 -11.16
CA GLY A 116 -29.94 29.95 -10.71
C GLY A 116 -30.82 30.63 -9.67
N ASN A 117 -30.23 31.45 -8.79
CA ASN A 117 -30.95 32.19 -7.76
C ASN A 117 -31.68 33.42 -8.31
N LEU A 118 -31.23 34.02 -9.42
CA LEU A 118 -31.95 35.09 -10.12
C LEU A 118 -33.20 34.60 -10.87
N ALA A 119 -33.27 33.30 -11.20
CA ALA A 119 -34.46 32.69 -11.80
C ALA A 119 -35.56 32.36 -10.76
N GLN A 120 -35.26 32.47 -9.46
CA GLN A 120 -36.24 32.30 -8.38
C GLN A 120 -36.77 33.66 -7.86
N THR A 121 -36.77 34.69 -8.70
CA THR A 121 -37.46 35.93 -8.35
C THR A 121 -38.98 35.69 -8.30
N PRO A 122 -39.73 36.43 -7.46
CA PRO A 122 -41.20 36.33 -7.39
C PRO A 122 -41.88 36.50 -8.76
N VAL A 123 -41.25 37.25 -9.67
CA VAL A 123 -41.71 37.49 -11.05
C VAL A 123 -41.67 36.20 -11.88
N SER A 124 -40.63 35.38 -11.73
CA SER A 124 -40.49 34.10 -12.44
C SER A 124 -41.48 33.04 -11.94
N LYS A 125 -41.89 33.09 -10.66
CA LYS A 125 -42.99 32.27 -10.12
C LYS A 125 -44.34 32.70 -10.68
N ALA A 126 -44.59 34.01 -10.81
CA ALA A 126 -45.84 34.53 -11.36
C ALA A 126 -46.03 34.16 -12.84
N LEU A 127 -44.95 34.20 -13.65
CA LEU A 127 -45.01 33.84 -15.08
C LEU A 127 -45.29 32.35 -15.35
N ASN A 128 -44.94 31.45 -14.43
CA ASN A 128 -45.25 30.02 -14.54
C ASN A 128 -46.65 29.65 -14.05
N ALA A 129 -47.38 30.55 -13.37
CA ALA A 129 -48.73 30.30 -12.86
C ALA A 129 -49.85 30.59 -13.88
N TYR A 130 -49.50 31.15 -15.04
CA TYR A 130 -50.44 31.48 -16.13
C TYR A 130 -50.30 30.57 -17.37
N ARG A 131 -49.63 29.42 -17.22
CA ARG A 131 -49.63 28.32 -18.21
C ARG A 131 -50.46 27.17 -17.69
#